data_AF-A0AAW4V8E4-F1
#
_entry.id   AF-A0AAW4V8E4-F1
#
_cell.length_a   1.000
_cell.length_b   1.000
_cell.length_c   1.000
_cell.angle_alpha   90.00
_cell.angle_beta   90.00
_cell.angle_gamma   90.00
#
_symmetry.space_group_name_H-M   'P 1'
#
loop_
_entity.id
_entity.type
_entity.pdbx_description
1 polymer ?
#
loop_
_entity_poly.entity_id
_entity_poly.type
_entity_poly.pdbx_seq_one_letter_code
_entity_poly.pdbx_strand_id
1 'polypeptide(L)'
;MKLFKKESKIEKEEYFSFCVEGIYEHKNDELFVLGIVDGIIQKLDSLFLIGPYGYEEKVEIQEWIEVDSKQNYYALLIDQCFQEEIDQGYIFTNKNNHLASSREEVYNPYLQFLLDQVNCQHYDYLDILFEQLATRAYFLAVFDYQDFPIYQINDKKYYPIYTSQLEMNKDQKCKNKKGSVYSFDDYSRMCLNQDKLDGIIINPYHKERSIVLNKDVIQHIRTIKEKNIKTYAKAKSYLKDRKRRQKYEIDYES
;
A
#
# COMPACT_ATOMS: atom_id res chain seq x y z
N MET A 1 -19.84 34.07 -30.01
CA MET A 1 -18.69 33.67 -29.18
C MET A 1 -18.66 32.15 -29.12
N LYS A 2 -17.71 31.50 -29.81
CA LYS A 2 -17.49 30.05 -29.69
C LYS A 2 -16.66 29.81 -28.43
N LEU A 3 -17.28 29.18 -27.43
CA LEU A 3 -16.59 28.70 -26.23
C LEU A 3 -15.70 27.53 -26.62
N PHE A 4 -14.39 27.76 -26.70
CA PHE A 4 -13.41 26.69 -26.80
C PHE A 4 -13.42 25.94 -25.46
N LYS A 5 -14.01 24.74 -25.44
CA LYS A 5 -13.69 23.75 -24.40
C LYS A 5 -12.22 23.39 -24.58
N LYS A 6 -11.39 23.87 -23.66
CA LYS A 6 -10.03 23.37 -23.49
C LYS A 6 -10.18 21.93 -23.00
N GLU A 7 -10.12 20.97 -23.93
CA GLU A 7 -9.92 19.57 -23.58
C GLU A 7 -8.53 19.47 -22.96
N SER A 8 -8.46 19.59 -21.64
CA SER A 8 -7.30 19.11 -20.89
C SER A 8 -7.27 17.61 -21.09
N LYS A 9 -6.41 17.12 -21.99
CA LYS A 9 -5.88 15.76 -21.88
C LYS A 9 -5.26 15.69 -20.49
N ILE A 10 -6.00 15.10 -19.55
CA ILE A 10 -5.42 14.63 -18.29
C ILE A 10 -4.53 13.48 -18.75
N GLU A 11 -3.23 13.75 -18.91
CA GLU A 11 -2.24 12.69 -18.91
C GLU A 11 -2.46 11.95 -17.59
N LYS A 12 -2.79 10.65 -17.68
CA LYS A 12 -2.88 9.82 -16.47
C LYS A 12 -1.50 9.88 -15.84
N GLU A 13 -1.34 10.60 -14.74
CA GLU A 13 -0.13 10.52 -13.93
C GLU A 13 0.09 9.05 -13.61
N GLU A 14 1.19 8.50 -14.10
CA GLU A 14 1.54 7.11 -13.86
C GLU A 14 2.04 6.98 -12.42
N TYR A 15 1.60 5.94 -11.72
CA TYR A 15 2.05 5.68 -10.36
C TYR A 15 3.39 4.99 -10.39
N PHE A 16 4.26 5.37 -9.45
CA PHE A 16 5.46 4.60 -9.16
C PHE A 16 5.64 4.43 -7.66
N SER A 17 6.37 3.38 -7.30
CA SER A 17 6.79 3.10 -5.94
C SER A 17 8.29 2.86 -5.90
N PHE A 18 8.96 3.53 -4.99
CA PHE A 18 10.34 3.32 -4.62
C PHE A 18 10.36 2.59 -3.28
N CYS A 19 10.80 1.33 -3.27
CA CYS A 19 10.95 0.53 -2.06
C CYS A 19 12.34 0.71 -1.46
N VAL A 20 12.41 1.05 -0.18
CA VAL A 20 13.67 1.18 0.56
C VAL A 20 14.30 -0.20 0.79
N GLU A 21 15.51 -0.38 0.25
CA GLU A 21 16.35 -1.58 0.45
C GLU A 21 17.49 -1.34 1.42
N GLY A 22 17.92 -0.09 1.60
CA GLY A 22 18.97 0.26 2.55
C GLY A 22 19.05 1.75 2.82
N ILE A 23 19.53 2.11 4.00
CA ILE A 23 19.65 3.49 4.46
C ILE A 23 21.08 3.68 4.95
N TYR A 24 21.74 4.70 4.44
CA TYR A 24 23.14 4.97 4.73
C TYR A 24 23.33 6.46 5.03
N GLU A 25 24.12 6.77 6.05
CA GLU A 25 24.54 8.14 6.29
C GLU A 25 25.37 8.66 5.10
N HIS A 26 25.05 9.87 4.65
CA HIS A 26 25.80 10.59 3.63
C HIS A 26 26.41 11.86 4.23
N LYS A 27 27.17 12.61 3.42
CA LYS A 27 27.78 13.87 3.86
C LYS A 27 26.71 14.95 4.03
N ASN A 28 27.08 16.04 4.71
CA ASN A 28 26.27 17.26 4.82
C ASN A 28 24.86 17.08 5.41
N ASP A 29 24.73 16.24 6.44
CA ASP A 29 23.44 15.96 7.09
C ASP A 29 22.39 15.39 6.12
N GLU A 30 22.83 14.60 5.14
CA GLU A 30 21.99 13.90 4.17
C GLU A 30 21.99 12.38 4.43
N LEU A 31 20.90 11.72 4.05
CA LEU A 31 20.78 10.27 3.99
C LEU A 31 20.73 9.80 2.56
N PHE A 32 21.52 8.78 2.28
CA PHE A 32 21.45 8.00 1.06
C PHE A 32 20.50 6.83 1.27
N VAL A 33 19.29 6.94 0.72
CA VAL A 33 18.28 5.89 0.77
C VAL A 33 18.33 5.12 -0.54
N LEU A 34 18.83 3.88 -0.50
CA LEU A 34 18.87 2.97 -1.64
C LEU A 34 17.54 2.23 -1.77
N GLY A 35 17.07 2.05 -3.00
CA GLY A 35 15.82 1.34 -3.23
C GLY A 35 15.59 0.89 -4.67
N ILE A 36 14.56 0.08 -4.83
CA ILE A 36 14.10 -0.43 -6.14
C ILE A 36 12.85 0.33 -6.55
N VAL A 37 12.79 0.73 -7.82
CA VAL A 37 11.59 1.35 -8.38
C VAL A 37 10.74 0.35 -9.15
N ASP A 38 9.44 0.32 -8.84
CA ASP A 38 8.40 -0.27 -9.68
C ASP A 38 7.59 0.86 -10.32
N GLY A 39 7.45 0.81 -11.65
CA GLY A 39 6.82 1.85 -12.48
C GLY A 39 7.81 2.78 -13.20
N ILE A 40 7.26 3.83 -13.83
CA ILE A 40 8.06 4.83 -14.55
C ILE A 40 8.44 5.95 -13.57
N ILE A 41 9.75 6.16 -13.42
CA ILE A 41 10.29 7.17 -12.50
C ILE A 41 9.85 8.56 -12.90
N GLN A 42 9.35 9.29 -11.92
CA GLN A 42 9.10 10.72 -12.00
C GLN A 42 9.98 11.40 -10.97
N LYS A 43 11.00 12.13 -11.44
CA LYS A 43 11.95 12.87 -10.59
C LYS A 43 11.26 14.12 -10.02
N LEU A 44 10.50 13.93 -8.96
CA LEU A 44 9.78 14.97 -8.23
C LEU A 44 10.63 15.48 -7.06
N ASP A 45 10.46 16.76 -6.73
CA ASP A 45 11.13 17.41 -5.58
C ASP A 45 10.61 16.90 -4.23
N SER A 46 9.50 16.14 -4.22
CA SER A 46 8.97 15.54 -3.00
C SER A 46 8.15 14.30 -3.31
N LEU A 47 8.12 13.37 -2.34
CA LEU A 47 7.37 12.12 -2.39
C LEU A 47 6.63 11.89 -1.06
N PHE A 48 5.66 10.99 -1.09
CA PHE A 48 5.02 10.48 0.12
C PHE A 48 5.74 9.22 0.58
N LEU A 49 6.35 9.30 1.77
CA LEU A 49 6.88 8.17 2.50
C LEU A 49 5.74 7.46 3.21
N ILE A 50 5.60 6.16 3.00
CA ILE A 50 4.56 5.30 3.56
C ILE A 50 5.24 4.16 4.31
N GLY A 51 4.97 4.09 5.60
CA GLY A 51 5.45 3.03 6.49
C GLY A 51 4.29 2.23 7.13
N PRO A 52 4.63 1.28 8.02
CA PRO A 52 3.66 0.54 8.81
C PRO A 52 2.87 1.47 9.76
N TYR A 53 1.82 0.93 10.39
CA TYR A 53 1.05 1.65 11.41
C TYR A 53 0.56 3.07 11.11
N GLY A 54 0.23 3.40 9.86
CA GLY A 54 -0.32 4.75 9.60
C GLY A 54 0.75 5.82 9.38
N TYR A 55 2.03 5.46 9.45
CA TYR A 55 3.11 6.39 9.17
C TYR A 55 2.99 6.84 7.71
N GLU A 56 2.92 8.16 7.56
CA GLU A 56 2.86 8.84 6.29
C GLU A 56 3.47 10.22 6.48
N GLU A 57 4.45 10.55 5.67
CA GLU A 57 5.11 11.84 5.69
C GLU A 57 5.42 12.30 4.27
N LYS A 58 5.30 13.60 4.03
CA LYS A 58 5.77 14.17 2.77
C LYS A 58 7.25 14.51 2.95
N VAL A 59 8.10 13.89 2.14
CA VAL A 59 9.56 14.03 2.23
C VAL A 59 10.06 14.78 1.00
N GLU A 60 10.86 15.81 1.23
CA GLU A 60 11.56 16.53 0.17
C GLU A 60 12.75 15.70 -0.32
N ILE A 61 12.89 15.61 -1.65
CA ILE A 61 13.96 14.87 -2.29
C ILE A 61 14.99 15.89 -2.77
N GLN A 62 16.21 15.78 -2.26
CA GLN A 62 17.32 16.64 -2.66
C GLN A 62 17.88 16.19 -4.00
N GLU A 63 18.08 14.88 -4.18
CA GLU A 63 18.59 14.32 -5.43
C GLU A 63 18.09 12.90 -5.72
N TRP A 64 17.93 12.62 -7.02
CA TRP A 64 17.70 11.28 -7.55
C TRP A 64 18.96 10.74 -8.22
N ILE A 65 19.50 9.65 -7.69
CA ILE A 65 20.71 9.02 -8.19
C ILE A 65 20.34 7.69 -8.86
N GLU A 66 20.71 7.52 -10.12
CA GLU A 66 20.60 6.23 -10.81
C GLU A 66 21.78 5.34 -10.40
N VAL A 67 21.49 4.17 -9.82
CA VAL A 67 22.50 3.24 -9.32
C VAL A 67 22.70 2.07 -10.30
N ASP A 68 21.60 1.41 -10.69
CA ASP A 68 21.57 0.39 -11.74
C ASP A 68 20.21 0.37 -12.45
N SER A 69 20.13 1.00 -13.63
CA SER A 69 18.90 1.04 -14.44
C SER A 69 18.46 -0.31 -15.00
N LYS A 70 19.34 -1.33 -15.08
CA LYS A 70 18.92 -2.66 -15.54
C LYS A 70 18.14 -3.41 -14.47
N GLN A 71 18.39 -3.10 -13.22
CA GLN A 71 17.75 -3.70 -12.05
C GLN A 71 16.79 -2.73 -11.35
N ASN A 72 16.54 -1.56 -11.96
CA ASN A 72 15.73 -0.47 -11.39
C ASN A 72 16.19 -0.01 -9.99
N TYR A 73 17.49 -0.06 -9.71
CA TYR A 73 18.04 0.49 -8.47
C TYR A 73 18.29 1.99 -8.60
N TYR A 74 17.75 2.73 -7.66
CA TYR A 74 17.91 4.16 -7.51
C TYR A 74 18.22 4.50 -6.07
N ALA A 75 18.73 5.70 -5.85
CA ALA A 75 18.83 6.27 -4.52
C ALA A 75 18.23 7.66 -4.45
N LEU A 76 17.69 7.96 -3.28
CA LEU A 76 17.21 9.27 -2.89
C LEU A 76 18.22 9.87 -1.92
N LEU A 77 18.66 11.10 -2.17
CA LEU A 77 19.25 11.94 -1.14
C LEU A 77 18.13 12.74 -0.48
N ILE A 78 18.04 12.61 0.85
CA ILE A 78 17.05 13.29 1.69
C ILE A 78 17.72 13.79 2.97
N ASP A 79 17.02 14.60 3.74
CA ASP A 79 17.51 15.14 5.00
C ASP A 79 17.73 14.05 6.08
N GLN A 80 18.82 14.18 6.85
CA GLN A 80 19.18 13.24 7.91
C GLN A 80 18.18 13.17 9.08
N CYS A 81 17.29 14.15 9.24
CA CYS A 81 16.23 14.08 10.24
C CYS A 81 15.32 12.85 10.10
N PHE A 82 15.28 12.20 8.92
CA PHE A 82 14.51 10.98 8.66
C PHE A 82 15.23 9.68 9.04
N GLN A 83 16.46 9.73 9.59
CA GLN A 83 17.28 8.54 9.87
C GLN A 83 16.59 7.53 10.80
N GLU A 84 15.88 8.03 11.80
CA GLU A 84 15.12 7.20 12.75
C GLU A 84 13.67 6.96 12.31
N GLU A 85 13.23 7.54 11.19
CA GLU A 85 11.83 7.48 10.73
C GLU A 85 11.59 6.54 9.56
N ILE A 86 12.63 6.25 8.77
CA ILE A 86 12.57 5.34 7.63
C ILE A 86 13.18 4.00 8.02
N ASP A 87 12.59 2.92 7.52
CA ASP A 87 13.16 1.58 7.66
C ASP A 87 13.11 0.85 6.31
N GLN A 88 13.85 -0.25 6.22
CA GLN A 88 13.79 -1.14 5.06
C GLN A 88 12.35 -1.62 4.83
N GLY A 89 11.95 -1.68 3.56
CA GLY A 89 10.60 -2.04 3.13
C GLY A 89 9.63 -0.88 3.08
N TYR A 90 9.95 0.29 3.65
CA TYR A 90 9.12 1.50 3.49
C TYR A 90 9.05 1.91 2.03
N ILE A 91 7.99 2.62 1.64
CA ILE A 91 7.79 3.03 0.25
C ILE A 91 7.66 4.54 0.12
N PHE A 92 8.43 5.09 -0.81
CA PHE A 92 8.19 6.42 -1.36
C PHE A 92 7.34 6.31 -2.62
N THR A 93 6.35 7.21 -2.77
CA THR A 93 5.48 7.23 -3.96
C THR A 93 5.05 8.66 -4.29
N ASN A 94 4.70 8.89 -5.56
CA ASN A 94 4.18 10.18 -6.03
C ASN A 94 2.72 10.45 -5.64
N LYS A 95 2.00 9.47 -5.07
CA LYS A 95 0.61 9.66 -4.65
C LYS A 95 0.38 9.39 -3.17
N ASN A 96 -0.31 10.33 -2.53
CA ASN A 96 -0.77 10.21 -1.15
C ASN A 96 -1.75 9.02 -1.00
N ASN A 97 -1.57 8.23 0.06
CA ASN A 97 -2.34 7.01 0.32
C ASN A 97 -3.60 7.26 1.18
N HIS A 98 -3.94 8.53 1.47
CA HIS A 98 -5.13 8.89 2.23
C HIS A 98 -6.41 8.42 1.52
N LEU A 99 -6.90 7.28 2.04
CA LEU A 99 -8.30 6.94 2.27
C LEU A 99 -9.24 7.29 1.11
N ALA A 100 -9.58 6.26 0.32
CA ALA A 100 -10.91 5.67 0.11
C ALA A 100 -12.19 6.49 0.50
N SER A 101 -12.17 7.80 0.37
CA SER A 101 -13.36 8.67 0.44
C SER A 101 -13.86 9.01 -0.96
N SER A 102 -13.03 8.83 -1.98
CA SER A 102 -13.40 9.00 -3.37
C SER A 102 -13.65 7.62 -3.98
N ARG A 103 -14.59 7.59 -4.92
CA ARG A 103 -14.94 6.44 -5.76
C ARG A 103 -13.81 6.08 -6.75
N GLU A 104 -12.56 6.32 -6.36
CA GLU A 104 -11.36 6.14 -7.18
C GLU A 104 -10.75 4.76 -6.95
N GLU A 105 -9.90 4.35 -7.90
CA GLU A 105 -9.15 3.11 -7.81
C GLU A 105 -8.33 3.08 -6.52
N VAL A 106 -8.47 2.00 -5.75
CA VAL A 106 -7.67 1.77 -4.54
C VAL A 106 -6.26 1.41 -4.99
N TYR A 107 -5.35 2.39 -5.03
CA TYR A 107 -3.94 2.14 -5.28
C TYR A 107 -3.20 2.15 -3.95
N ASN A 108 -2.71 0.97 -3.54
CA ASN A 108 -1.91 0.81 -2.33
C ASN A 108 -0.54 0.19 -2.71
N PRO A 109 0.47 1.02 -3.02
CA PRO A 109 1.78 0.53 -3.47
C PRO A 109 2.48 -0.28 -2.38
N TYR A 110 2.31 0.10 -1.11
CA TYR A 110 2.86 -0.63 0.04
C TYR A 110 2.33 -2.05 0.11
N LEU A 111 1.02 -2.23 -0.07
CA LEU A 111 0.45 -3.56 -0.15
C LEU A 111 0.96 -4.34 -1.36
N GLN A 112 1.07 -3.72 -2.54
CA GLN A 112 1.55 -4.42 -3.74
C GLN A 112 2.98 -4.94 -3.58
N PHE A 113 3.87 -4.12 -3.03
CA PHE A 113 5.23 -4.51 -2.67
C PHE A 113 5.25 -5.69 -1.71
N LEU A 114 4.48 -5.64 -0.62
CA LEU A 114 4.44 -6.74 0.35
C LEU A 114 3.93 -8.04 -0.26
N LEU A 115 2.96 -7.95 -1.19
CA LEU A 115 2.48 -9.12 -1.94
C LEU A 115 3.57 -9.71 -2.85
N ASP A 116 4.37 -8.87 -3.52
CA ASP A 116 5.52 -9.31 -4.32
C ASP A 116 6.58 -10.00 -3.45
N GLN A 117 7.00 -9.35 -2.36
CA GLN A 117 8.07 -9.86 -1.50
C GLN A 117 7.72 -11.23 -0.92
N VAL A 118 6.50 -11.38 -0.39
CA VAL A 118 6.04 -12.65 0.17
C VAL A 118 5.99 -13.76 -0.89
N ASN A 119 5.60 -13.43 -2.13
CA ASN A 119 5.57 -14.41 -3.22
C ASN A 119 6.96 -14.76 -3.77
N CYS A 120 7.91 -13.84 -3.71
CA CYS A 120 9.33 -14.08 -3.97
C CYS A 120 10.04 -14.79 -2.80
N GLN A 121 9.30 -15.36 -1.84
CA GLN A 121 9.80 -16.13 -0.71
C GLN A 121 10.58 -15.32 0.34
N HIS A 122 10.43 -13.99 0.35
CA HIS A 122 10.93 -13.14 1.43
C HIS A 122 9.94 -13.14 2.59
N TYR A 123 9.89 -14.25 3.33
CA TYR A 123 8.92 -14.46 4.42
C TYR A 123 9.05 -13.49 5.59
N ASP A 124 10.17 -12.76 5.71
CA ASP A 124 10.35 -11.71 6.72
C ASP A 124 9.31 -10.57 6.55
N TYR A 125 8.75 -10.40 5.34
CA TYR A 125 7.68 -9.44 5.07
C TYR A 125 6.27 -9.97 5.41
N LEU A 126 6.12 -11.24 5.80
CA LEU A 126 4.81 -11.85 6.04
C LEU A 126 4.08 -11.18 7.23
N ASP A 127 4.80 -10.92 8.32
CA ASP A 127 4.23 -10.27 9.50
C ASP A 127 3.79 -8.84 9.19
N ILE A 128 4.60 -8.12 8.39
CA ILE A 128 4.30 -6.77 7.92
C ILE A 128 3.06 -6.78 7.01
N LEU A 129 2.99 -7.75 6.08
CA LEU A 129 1.81 -7.95 5.23
C LEU A 129 0.56 -8.19 6.07
N PHE A 130 0.62 -9.09 7.04
CA PHE A 130 -0.53 -9.40 7.92
C PHE A 130 -0.97 -8.18 8.71
N GLU A 131 -0.03 -7.38 9.19
CA GLU A 131 -0.33 -6.13 9.86
C GLU A 131 -1.00 -5.10 8.93
N GLN A 132 -0.51 -4.97 7.69
CA GLN A 132 -1.13 -4.09 6.69
C GLN A 132 -2.54 -4.54 6.32
N LEU A 133 -2.73 -5.85 6.11
CA LEU A 133 -4.04 -6.44 5.87
C LEU A 133 -4.99 -6.12 7.02
N ALA A 134 -4.55 -6.32 8.26
CA ALA A 134 -5.35 -6.05 9.45
C ALA A 134 -5.77 -4.57 9.59
N THR A 135 -4.91 -3.62 9.21
CA THR A 135 -5.05 -2.23 9.67
C THR A 135 -5.38 -1.22 8.58
N ARG A 136 -4.88 -1.40 7.35
CA ARG A 136 -4.91 -0.37 6.29
C ARG A 136 -5.35 -0.88 4.93
N ALA A 137 -5.50 -2.19 4.74
CA ALA A 137 -5.83 -2.73 3.43
C ALA A 137 -7.31 -2.55 3.08
N TYR A 138 -7.53 -1.78 2.02
CA TYR A 138 -8.79 -1.67 1.30
C TYR A 138 -8.65 -2.33 -0.05
N PHE A 139 -9.72 -2.99 -0.50
CA PHE A 139 -9.74 -3.73 -1.75
C PHE A 139 -11.01 -3.41 -2.52
N LEU A 140 -10.94 -3.59 -3.83
CA LEU A 140 -12.12 -3.56 -4.69
C LEU A 140 -12.87 -4.89 -4.56
N ALA A 141 -14.16 -4.78 -4.30
CA ALA A 141 -15.14 -5.85 -4.33
C ALA A 141 -16.22 -5.52 -5.36
N VAL A 142 -16.69 -6.52 -6.09
CA VAL A 142 -17.99 -6.41 -6.74
C VAL A 142 -19.03 -7.02 -5.81
N PHE A 143 -19.76 -6.15 -5.11
CA PHE A 143 -20.90 -6.58 -4.31
C PHE A 143 -22.17 -6.48 -5.14
N ASP A 144 -22.61 -7.63 -5.62
CA ASP A 144 -23.98 -7.83 -6.09
C ASP A 144 -24.57 -8.87 -5.14
N TYR A 145 -25.51 -8.45 -4.29
CA TYR A 145 -26.03 -9.25 -3.14
C TYR A 145 -26.57 -10.64 -3.53
N GLN A 146 -26.72 -10.92 -4.83
CA GLN A 146 -27.28 -12.15 -5.36
C GLN A 146 -26.25 -13.14 -5.95
N ASP A 147 -25.04 -12.71 -6.34
CA ASP A 147 -24.05 -13.61 -6.95
C ASP A 147 -22.60 -13.14 -6.72
N PHE A 148 -22.02 -13.56 -5.60
CA PHE A 148 -20.62 -13.28 -5.32
C PHE A 148 -19.70 -14.08 -6.25
N PRO A 149 -18.61 -13.46 -6.74
CA PRO A 149 -17.58 -14.23 -7.42
C PRO A 149 -16.95 -15.22 -6.42
N ILE A 150 -16.80 -16.47 -6.87
CA ILE A 150 -16.08 -17.52 -6.17
C ILE A 150 -14.94 -17.93 -7.08
N TYR A 151 -13.72 -17.83 -6.57
CA TYR A 151 -12.54 -18.32 -7.26
C TYR A 151 -12.23 -19.72 -6.76
N GLN A 152 -12.03 -20.67 -7.67
CA GLN A 152 -11.82 -22.07 -7.32
C GLN A 152 -10.43 -22.52 -7.77
N ILE A 153 -9.69 -23.13 -6.83
CA ILE A 153 -8.41 -23.80 -7.10
C ILE A 153 -8.58 -25.24 -6.65
N ASN A 154 -8.54 -26.18 -7.60
CA ASN A 154 -8.87 -27.58 -7.36
C ASN A 154 -10.26 -27.68 -6.70
N ASP A 155 -10.36 -28.33 -5.54
CA ASP A 155 -11.61 -28.49 -4.80
C ASP A 155 -11.89 -27.35 -3.80
N LYS A 156 -10.95 -26.41 -3.65
CA LYS A 156 -11.03 -25.32 -2.68
C LYS A 156 -11.61 -24.05 -3.30
N LYS A 157 -12.45 -23.38 -2.52
CA LYS A 157 -13.21 -22.18 -2.92
C LYS A 157 -12.80 -20.98 -2.09
N TYR A 158 -12.52 -19.88 -2.78
CA TYR A 158 -12.03 -18.66 -2.17
C TYR A 158 -12.88 -17.47 -2.57
N TYR A 159 -13.02 -16.51 -1.67
CA TYR A 159 -13.47 -15.18 -2.07
C TYR A 159 -12.32 -14.42 -2.73
N PRO A 160 -12.47 -13.98 -4.00
CA PRO A 160 -11.47 -13.16 -4.64
C PRO A 160 -11.59 -11.70 -4.18
N ILE A 161 -10.45 -11.09 -3.88
CA ILE A 161 -10.33 -9.65 -3.63
C ILE A 161 -9.31 -9.03 -4.58
N TYR A 162 -9.56 -7.80 -5.00
CA TYR A 162 -8.80 -7.17 -6.08
C TYR A 162 -8.11 -5.90 -5.59
N THR A 163 -6.83 -5.73 -5.90
CA THR A 163 -6.08 -4.49 -5.60
C THR A 163 -6.15 -3.45 -6.72
N SER A 164 -6.83 -3.74 -7.85
CA SER A 164 -7.02 -2.77 -8.94
C SER A 164 -8.25 -3.11 -9.79
N GLN A 165 -8.79 -2.10 -10.48
CA GLN A 165 -9.91 -2.29 -11.42
C GLN A 165 -9.47 -3.14 -12.62
N LEU A 166 -8.21 -3.02 -13.05
CA LEU A 166 -7.63 -3.83 -14.11
C LEU A 166 -7.68 -5.32 -13.76
N GLU A 167 -7.28 -5.66 -12.54
CA GLU A 167 -7.34 -7.04 -12.04
C GLU A 167 -8.78 -7.53 -11.91
N MET A 168 -9.67 -6.72 -11.33
CA MET A 168 -11.08 -7.05 -11.18
C MET A 168 -11.78 -7.31 -12.53
N ASN A 169 -11.43 -6.55 -13.58
CA ASN A 169 -11.98 -6.73 -14.91
C ASN A 169 -11.57 -8.05 -15.60
N LYS A 170 -10.59 -8.78 -15.06
CA LYS A 170 -10.23 -10.12 -15.54
C LYS A 170 -11.25 -11.18 -15.10
N ASP A 171 -11.98 -10.94 -14.01
CA ASP A 171 -13.11 -11.79 -13.61
C ASP A 171 -14.33 -11.49 -14.49
N GLN A 172 -14.79 -12.50 -15.22
CA GLN A 172 -15.95 -12.40 -16.11
C GLN A 172 -17.22 -11.97 -15.37
N LYS A 173 -17.42 -12.40 -14.11
CA LYS A 173 -18.58 -12.01 -13.29
C LYS A 173 -18.54 -10.54 -12.88
N CYS A 174 -17.34 -9.96 -12.85
CA CYS A 174 -17.09 -8.58 -12.43
C CYS A 174 -16.99 -7.60 -13.60
N LYS A 175 -16.92 -8.10 -14.84
CA LYS A 175 -16.75 -7.28 -16.04
C LYS A 175 -17.85 -6.21 -16.15
N ASN A 176 -17.44 -4.96 -16.34
CA ASN A 176 -18.30 -3.78 -16.43
C ASN A 176 -19.15 -3.46 -15.18
N LYS A 177 -18.93 -4.16 -14.04
CA LYS A 177 -19.55 -3.80 -12.77
C LYS A 177 -18.73 -2.72 -12.08
N LYS A 178 -19.41 -1.83 -11.35
CA LYS A 178 -18.74 -0.83 -10.51
C LYS A 178 -18.20 -1.52 -9.27
N GLY A 179 -16.89 -1.39 -9.04
CA GLY A 179 -16.26 -1.82 -7.79
C GLY A 179 -16.77 -0.98 -6.61
N SER A 180 -16.92 -1.63 -5.48
CA SER A 180 -17.10 -1.03 -4.17
C SER A 180 -15.84 -1.29 -3.35
N VAL A 181 -15.51 -0.40 -2.42
CA VAL A 181 -14.30 -0.51 -1.61
C VAL A 181 -14.66 -1.14 -0.26
N TYR A 182 -13.96 -2.22 0.10
CA TYR A 182 -14.14 -2.93 1.36
C TYR A 182 -12.81 -3.10 2.06
N SER A 183 -12.83 -3.06 3.39
CA SER A 183 -11.65 -3.37 4.19
C SER A 183 -11.41 -4.88 4.25
N PHE A 184 -10.19 -5.30 4.57
CA PHE A 184 -9.91 -6.71 4.86
C PHE A 184 -10.83 -7.30 5.93
N ASP A 185 -11.21 -6.50 6.93
CA ASP A 185 -12.14 -6.91 7.99
C ASP A 185 -13.49 -7.32 7.44
N ASP A 186 -14.02 -6.59 6.47
CA ASP A 186 -15.33 -6.87 5.89
C ASP A 186 -15.30 -8.23 5.19
N TYR A 187 -14.28 -8.48 4.38
CA TYR A 187 -14.06 -9.78 3.74
C TYR A 187 -13.82 -10.90 4.73
N SER A 188 -13.03 -10.64 5.78
CA SER A 188 -12.72 -11.64 6.80
C SER A 188 -13.98 -12.14 7.49
N ARG A 189 -14.90 -11.22 7.85
CA ARG A 189 -16.20 -11.58 8.46
C ARG A 189 -17.05 -12.39 7.48
N MET A 190 -17.10 -11.99 6.21
CA MET A 190 -17.86 -12.72 5.19
C MET A 190 -17.33 -14.14 4.95
N CYS A 191 -16.01 -14.28 4.81
CA CYS A 191 -15.36 -15.57 4.57
C CYS A 191 -15.53 -16.51 5.77
N LEU A 192 -15.29 -16.02 6.98
CA LEU A 192 -15.38 -16.83 8.20
C LEU A 192 -16.81 -17.31 8.50
N ASN A 193 -17.84 -16.56 8.08
CA ASN A 193 -19.24 -16.92 8.26
C ASN A 193 -19.80 -17.84 7.15
N GLN A 194 -18.99 -18.27 6.18
CA GLN A 194 -19.43 -19.11 5.06
C GLN A 194 -18.71 -20.47 5.09
N ASP A 195 -19.43 -21.54 5.44
CA ASP A 195 -18.86 -22.89 5.52
C ASP A 195 -18.36 -23.42 4.18
N LYS A 196 -18.94 -22.96 3.07
CA LYS A 196 -18.62 -23.40 1.71
C LYS A 196 -17.31 -22.81 1.15
N LEU A 197 -16.66 -21.93 1.90
CA LEU A 197 -15.41 -21.28 1.50
C LEU A 197 -14.25 -21.77 2.37
N ASP A 198 -13.11 -21.93 1.73
CA ASP A 198 -11.84 -22.33 2.34
C ASP A 198 -10.99 -21.11 2.75
N GLY A 199 -11.27 -19.94 2.17
CA GLY A 199 -10.50 -18.74 2.46
C GLY A 199 -10.77 -17.54 1.55
N ILE A 200 -9.78 -16.66 1.48
CA ILE A 200 -9.71 -15.48 0.62
C ILE A 200 -8.51 -15.65 -0.32
N ILE A 201 -8.64 -15.18 -1.56
CA ILE A 201 -7.52 -15.03 -2.48
C ILE A 201 -7.37 -13.56 -2.89
N ILE A 202 -6.19 -13.00 -2.67
CA ILE A 202 -5.83 -11.65 -3.09
C ILE A 202 -5.22 -11.73 -4.49
N ASN A 203 -5.70 -10.87 -5.41
CA ASN A 203 -5.21 -10.76 -6.79
C ASN A 203 -5.14 -12.09 -7.56
N PRO A 204 -6.26 -12.82 -7.66
CA PRO A 204 -6.32 -14.21 -8.15
C PRO A 204 -5.84 -14.44 -9.60
N TYR A 205 -5.69 -13.39 -10.41
CA TYR A 205 -5.22 -13.45 -11.79
C TYR A 205 -3.85 -12.77 -11.98
N HIS A 206 -3.16 -12.43 -10.89
CA HIS A 206 -1.80 -11.90 -10.92
C HIS A 206 -0.78 -13.00 -10.63
N LYS A 207 0.14 -13.26 -11.56
CA LYS A 207 1.10 -14.37 -11.43
C LYS A 207 2.03 -14.24 -10.22
N GLU A 208 2.48 -13.02 -9.93
CA GLU A 208 3.52 -12.74 -8.93
C GLU A 208 2.98 -12.13 -7.63
N ARG A 209 1.68 -11.75 -7.59
CA ARG A 209 1.05 -11.03 -6.46
C ARG A 209 -0.18 -11.76 -5.93
N SER A 210 -0.45 -12.98 -6.40
CA SER A 210 -1.54 -13.81 -5.89
C SER A 210 -1.19 -14.35 -4.52
N ILE A 211 -2.03 -14.15 -3.50
CA ILE A 211 -1.84 -14.78 -2.18
C ILE A 211 -3.14 -15.43 -1.72
N VAL A 212 -3.03 -16.68 -1.25
CA VAL A 212 -4.14 -17.43 -0.67
C VAL A 212 -4.05 -17.38 0.85
N LEU A 213 -5.14 -16.95 1.48
CA LEU A 213 -5.30 -16.89 2.93
C LEU A 213 -6.40 -17.86 3.33
N ASN A 214 -6.04 -18.94 4.02
CA ASN A 214 -7.04 -19.87 4.58
C ASN A 214 -7.72 -19.26 5.83
N LYS A 215 -8.79 -19.90 6.30
CA LYS A 215 -9.54 -19.42 7.48
C LYS A 215 -8.70 -19.23 8.74
N ASP A 216 -7.72 -20.10 9.00
CA ASP A 216 -6.85 -20.00 10.18
C ASP A 216 -5.95 -18.76 10.10
N VAL A 217 -5.36 -18.50 8.93
CA VAL A 217 -4.54 -17.32 8.67
C VAL A 217 -5.40 -16.04 8.76
N ILE A 218 -6.60 -16.05 8.18
CA ILE A 218 -7.54 -14.92 8.28
C ILE A 218 -7.85 -14.63 9.75
N GLN A 219 -8.13 -15.66 10.54
CA GLN A 219 -8.41 -15.52 11.97
C GLN A 219 -7.19 -14.98 12.74
N HIS A 220 -5.98 -15.43 12.40
CA HIS A 220 -4.74 -14.92 12.97
C HIS A 220 -4.56 -13.42 12.67
N ILE A 221 -4.74 -12.98 11.42
CA ILE A 221 -4.67 -11.57 11.01
C ILE A 221 -5.67 -10.71 11.80
N ARG A 222 -6.89 -11.22 12.05
CA ARG A 222 -7.87 -10.52 12.90
C ARG A 222 -7.38 -10.36 14.35
N THR A 223 -6.73 -11.38 14.92
CA THR A 223 -6.16 -11.29 16.26
C THR A 223 -4.99 -10.31 16.32
N ILE A 224 -4.15 -10.21 15.27
CA ILE A 224 -3.13 -9.17 15.14
C ILE A 224 -3.78 -7.79 15.22
N LYS A 225 -4.88 -7.57 14.48
CA LYS A 225 -5.63 -6.31 14.53
C LYS A 225 -6.08 -5.95 15.95
N GLU A 226 -6.68 -6.90 16.67
CA GLU A 226 -7.19 -6.66 18.03
C GLU A 226 -6.09 -6.31 19.02
N LYS A 227 -4.91 -6.96 18.91
CA LYS A 227 -3.71 -6.60 19.67
C LYS A 227 -3.22 -5.21 19.27
N ASN A 228 -3.18 -4.92 17.97
CA ASN A 228 -2.56 -3.73 17.42
C ASN A 228 -3.44 -2.48 17.47
N ILE A 229 -4.77 -2.57 17.52
CA ILE A 229 -5.64 -1.39 17.74
C ILE A 229 -5.25 -0.67 19.04
N LYS A 230 -4.86 -1.42 20.08
CA LYS A 230 -4.38 -0.85 21.35
C LYS A 230 -3.01 -0.18 21.20
N THR A 231 -2.13 -0.73 20.37
CA THR A 231 -0.78 -0.19 20.10
C THR A 231 -0.85 1.01 19.15
N TYR A 232 -1.61 0.91 18.07
CA TYR A 232 -1.85 1.94 17.06
C TYR A 232 -2.51 3.18 17.65
N ALA A 233 -3.50 3.02 18.54
CA ALA A 233 -4.10 4.15 19.23
C ALA A 233 -3.06 4.93 20.06
N LYS A 234 -2.12 4.22 20.70
CA LYS A 234 -1.01 4.83 21.45
C LYS A 234 0.02 5.48 20.52
N ALA A 235 0.44 4.80 19.45
CA ALA A 235 1.40 5.32 18.48
C ALA A 235 0.86 6.55 17.74
N LYS A 236 -0.40 6.54 17.31
CA LYS A 236 -1.05 7.69 16.68
C LYS A 236 -1.20 8.89 17.64
N SER A 237 -1.43 8.64 18.93
CA SER A 237 -1.39 9.69 19.95
C SER A 237 0.01 10.26 20.09
N TYR A 238 1.01 9.39 20.21
CA TYR A 238 2.42 9.77 20.35
C TYR A 238 2.93 10.59 19.16
N LEU A 239 2.66 10.15 17.92
CA LEU A 239 3.04 10.87 16.70
C LEU A 239 2.36 12.25 16.62
N LYS A 240 1.07 12.35 17.01
CA LYS A 240 0.38 13.64 17.11
C LYS A 240 1.00 14.56 18.16
N ASP A 241 1.41 14.02 19.30
CA ASP A 241 2.03 14.80 20.37
C ASP A 241 3.47 15.21 20.02
N ARG A 242 4.23 14.38 19.30
CA ARG A 242 5.56 14.71 18.77
C ARG A 242 5.48 15.82 17.71
N LYS A 243 4.57 15.72 16.73
CA LYS A 243 4.34 16.78 15.73
C LYS A 243 3.89 18.10 16.39
N ARG A 244 3.11 18.04 17.47
CA ARG A 244 2.77 19.24 18.26
C ARG A 244 4.01 19.85 18.91
N ARG A 245 4.86 19.05 19.54
CA ARG A 245 6.09 19.54 20.21
C ARG A 245 7.07 20.19 19.23
N GLN A 246 7.33 19.57 18.09
CA GLN A 246 8.18 20.16 17.04
C GLN A 246 7.63 21.50 16.54
N LYS A 247 6.30 21.63 16.39
CA LYS A 247 5.69 22.91 16.03
C LYS A 247 5.92 24.00 17.09
N TYR A 248 5.82 23.65 18.38
CA TYR A 248 6.10 24.59 19.46
C TYR A 248 7.59 24.96 19.55
N GLU A 249 8.51 24.05 19.29
CA GLU A 249 9.96 24.34 19.31
C GLU A 249 10.36 25.32 18.18
N ILE A 250 9.77 25.19 16.99
CA ILE A 250 9.99 26.13 15.87
C ILE A 250 9.41 27.53 16.16
N ASP A 251 8.26 27.61 16.84
CA ASP A 251 7.62 28.89 17.19
C ASP A 251 8.39 29.67 18.30
N TYR A 252 9.31 29.02 19.03
CA TYR A 252 10.12 29.67 20.09
C TYR A 252 11.52 30.12 19.61
N GLU A 253 11.95 29.73 18.41
CA GLU A 253 13.25 30.14 17.81
C GLU A 253 13.13 31.23 16.73
N SER A 254 11.93 31.80 16.52
CA SER A 254 11.68 32.95 15.62
C SER A 254 11.65 34.30 16.36
#